data_AF-A0A2W2BMK3-F1
#
_entry.id   AF-A0A2W2BMK3-F1
#
_cell.length_a   1.000
_cell.length_b   1.000
_cell.length_c   1.000
_cell.angle_alpha   90.00
_cell.angle_beta   90.00
_cell.angle_gamma   90.00
#
_symmetry.space_group_name_H-M   'P 1'
#
loop_
_entity.id
_entity.type
_entity.pdbx_description
1 polymer ?
#
loop_
_entity_poly.entity_id
_entity_poly.type
_entity_poly.pdbx_seq_one_letter_code
_entity_poly.pdbx_strand_id
1 'polypeptide(L)'
;EPIKEHLLLTRYNPKRVSEGEMLSLTDIQEILRIKLIGVIPESEAVLQASNQGLPAIHLEGSDVANAYHDVIDRFLGKEKELRYVEYNKPGFLQRLFGGGK
;
A
#
# COMPACT_ATOMS: atom_id res chain seq x y z
N GLU A 1 0.79 -28.73 -13.59
CA GLU A 1 1.18 -27.87 -12.45
C GLU A 1 -0.03 -27.05 -12.02
N PRO A 2 -0.26 -26.83 -10.72
CA PRO A 2 -1.30 -25.92 -10.24
C PRO A 2 -0.99 -24.46 -10.64
N ILE A 3 -2.02 -23.62 -10.70
CA ILE A 3 -1.88 -22.18 -10.97
C ILE A 3 -1.14 -21.54 -9.79
N LYS A 4 -0.13 -20.71 -10.08
CA LYS A 4 0.60 -19.97 -9.05
C LYS A 4 -0.22 -18.76 -8.59
N GLU A 5 -0.57 -18.75 -7.31
CA GLU A 5 -1.38 -17.69 -6.71
C GLU A 5 -0.51 -16.56 -6.14
N HIS A 6 -1.04 -15.34 -6.24
CA HIS A 6 -0.41 -14.12 -5.74
C HIS A 6 -1.45 -13.24 -5.06
N LEU A 7 -1.12 -12.78 -3.85
CA LEU A 7 -1.95 -11.84 -3.10
C LEU A 7 -1.46 -10.41 -3.34
N LEU A 8 -2.37 -9.55 -3.76
CA LEU A 8 -2.17 -8.10 -3.85
C LEU A 8 -3.21 -7.42 -2.96
N LEU A 9 -2.76 -6.78 -1.90
CA LEU A 9 -3.66 -6.02 -1.05
C LEU A 9 -3.81 -4.60 -1.60
N THR A 10 -5.03 -4.13 -1.72
CA THR A 10 -5.32 -2.83 -2.29
C THR A 10 -6.12 -2.00 -1.32
N ARG A 11 -5.99 -0.67 -1.43
CA ARG A 11 -6.62 0.30 -0.52
C ARG A 11 -6.26 0.06 0.95
N TYR A 12 -5.03 -0.39 1.21
CA TYR A 12 -4.56 -0.62 2.57
C TYR A 12 -4.35 0.71 3.28
N ASN A 13 -4.77 0.79 4.53
CA ASN A 13 -4.67 2.00 5.33
C ASN A 13 -4.11 1.65 6.72
N PRO A 14 -2.78 1.80 6.94
CA PRO A 14 -2.15 1.43 8.19
C PRO A 14 -2.73 2.13 9.42
N LYS A 15 -3.22 3.36 9.25
CA LYS A 15 -3.86 4.11 10.33
C LYS A 15 -5.15 3.43 10.78
N ARG A 16 -6.02 3.08 9.83
CA ARG A 16 -7.29 2.36 10.11
C ARG A 16 -7.05 0.98 10.70
N VAL A 17 -5.97 0.30 10.31
CA VAL A 17 -5.52 -0.94 10.98
C VAL A 17 -5.14 -0.68 12.43
N SER A 18 -4.35 0.37 12.70
CA SER A 18 -3.98 0.73 14.08
C SER A 18 -5.15 1.16 14.97
N GLU A 19 -6.27 1.58 14.36
CA GLU A 19 -7.51 1.98 15.01
C GLU A 19 -8.50 0.80 15.14
N GLY A 20 -8.17 -0.38 14.61
CA GLY A 20 -9.02 -1.58 14.65
C GLY A 20 -10.18 -1.58 13.65
N GLU A 21 -10.20 -0.64 12.70
CA GLU A 21 -11.24 -0.55 11.66
C GLU A 21 -10.96 -1.43 10.43
N MET A 22 -9.72 -1.93 10.31
CA MET A 22 -9.25 -2.74 9.18
C MET A 22 -8.37 -3.88 9.69
N LEU A 23 -8.44 -5.05 9.02
CA LEU A 23 -7.58 -6.20 9.34
C LEU A 23 -6.11 -5.88 9.09
N SER A 24 -5.22 -6.43 9.92
CA SER A 24 -3.78 -6.30 9.71
C SER A 24 -3.29 -7.20 8.58
N LEU A 25 -2.11 -6.90 8.03
CA LEU A 25 -1.47 -7.76 7.04
C LEU A 25 -1.30 -9.20 7.54
N THR A 26 -0.89 -9.34 8.81
CA THR A 26 -0.66 -10.65 9.44
C THR A 26 -1.94 -11.47 9.45
N ASP A 27 -3.06 -10.89 9.88
CA ASP A 27 -4.36 -11.58 9.92
C ASP A 27 -4.78 -12.05 8.52
N ILE A 28 -4.63 -11.19 7.51
CA ILE A 28 -5.00 -11.51 6.13
C ILE A 28 -4.13 -12.65 5.57
N GLN A 29 -2.82 -12.63 5.86
CA GLN A 29 -1.90 -13.68 5.43
C GLN A 29 -2.18 -15.03 6.11
N GLU A 30 -2.56 -15.02 7.39
CA GLU A 30 -2.93 -16.23 8.13
C GLU A 30 -4.21 -16.89 7.58
N ILE A 31 -5.20 -16.08 7.21
CA ILE A 31 -6.47 -16.53 6.65
C ILE A 31 -6.28 -17.10 5.24
N LEU A 32 -5.63 -16.34 4.35
CA LEU A 32 -5.58 -16.69 2.93
C LEU A 32 -4.44 -17.66 2.60
N ARG A 33 -3.31 -17.60 3.32
CA ARG A 33 -2.11 -18.42 3.09
C ARG A 33 -1.55 -18.33 1.66
N ILE A 34 -1.73 -17.19 1.01
CA ILE A 34 -1.20 -16.89 -0.33
C ILE A 34 0.00 -15.94 -0.23
N LYS A 35 0.98 -16.11 -1.11
CA LYS A 35 2.16 -15.23 -1.18
C LYS A 35 1.75 -13.78 -1.49
N LEU A 36 1.94 -12.89 -0.53
CA LEU A 36 1.80 -11.44 -0.70
C LEU A 36 2.92 -10.90 -1.60
N ILE A 37 2.54 -10.21 -2.68
CA ILE A 37 3.48 -9.57 -3.63
C ILE A 37 3.43 -8.05 -3.60
N GLY A 38 2.47 -7.46 -2.89
CA GLY A 38 2.51 -6.06 -2.54
C GLY A 38 1.24 -5.54 -1.91
N VAL A 39 1.33 -4.26 -1.54
CA VAL A 39 0.31 -3.50 -0.84
C VAL A 39 0.18 -2.16 -1.55
N ILE A 40 -1.01 -1.87 -2.07
CA ILE A 40 -1.33 -0.58 -2.68
C ILE A 40 -2.06 0.26 -1.63
N PRO A 41 -1.52 1.43 -1.24
CA PRO A 41 -2.16 2.27 -0.25
C PRO A 41 -3.50 2.83 -0.77
N GLU A 42 -4.43 3.10 0.14
CA GLU A 42 -5.59 3.93 -0.17
C GLU A 42 -5.12 5.32 -0.61
N SER A 43 -5.62 5.81 -1.75
CA SER A 43 -5.17 7.07 -2.34
C SER A 43 -6.20 7.68 -3.27
N GLU A 44 -6.45 8.98 -3.12
CA GLU A 44 -7.29 9.76 -4.05
C GLU A 44 -6.69 9.83 -5.46
N ALA A 45 -5.36 9.71 -5.57
CA ALA A 45 -4.65 9.73 -6.85
C ALA A 45 -5.11 8.60 -7.78
N VAL A 46 -5.50 7.43 -7.22
CA VAL A 46 -6.07 6.32 -8.01
C VAL A 46 -7.39 6.74 -8.65
N LEU A 47 -8.27 7.40 -7.89
CA LEU A 47 -9.57 7.88 -8.39
C LEU A 47 -9.36 8.94 -9.48
N GLN A 48 -8.45 9.89 -9.25
CA GLN A 48 -8.13 10.93 -10.23
C GLN A 48 -7.57 10.33 -11.53
N ALA A 49 -6.65 9.38 -11.45
CA ALA A 49 -6.08 8.69 -12.61
C ALA A 49 -7.16 7.95 -13.41
N SER A 50 -8.03 7.22 -12.70
CA SER A 50 -9.18 6.51 -13.30
C SER A 50 -10.10 7.46 -14.07
N ASN A 51 -10.45 8.61 -13.48
CA ASN A 51 -11.31 9.61 -14.13
C ASN A 51 -10.65 10.24 -15.38
N GLN A 52 -9.33 10.23 -15.45
CA GLN A 52 -8.57 10.74 -16.60
C GLN A 52 -8.22 9.64 -17.63
N GLY A 53 -8.56 8.38 -17.37
CA GLY A 53 -8.15 7.25 -18.20
C GLY A 53 -6.64 6.98 -18.17
N LEU A 54 -5.94 7.43 -17.13
CA LEU A 54 -4.50 7.23 -16.96
C LEU A 54 -4.23 6.09 -15.97
N PRO A 55 -3.35 5.13 -16.29
CA PRO A 55 -2.88 4.15 -15.31
C PRO A 55 -2.19 4.83 -14.13
N ALA A 56 -2.57 4.47 -12.90
CA ALA A 56 -2.02 5.10 -11.69
C ALA A 56 -0.49 4.92 -11.52
N ILE A 57 0.10 3.91 -12.16
CA ILE A 57 1.56 3.71 -12.21
C ILE A 57 2.29 4.85 -12.93
N HIS A 58 1.62 5.59 -13.82
CA HIS A 58 2.22 6.73 -14.53
C HIS A 58 2.21 8.03 -13.70
N LEU A 59 1.66 8.01 -12.48
CA LEU A 59 1.72 9.15 -11.57
C LEU A 59 3.08 9.19 -10.86
N GLU A 60 4.11 9.59 -11.60
CA GLU A 60 5.50 9.63 -11.12
C GLU A 60 5.62 10.38 -9.77
N GLY A 61 6.42 9.83 -8.87
CA GLY A 61 6.62 10.38 -7.53
C GLY A 61 5.46 10.13 -6.54
N SER A 62 4.34 9.54 -6.97
CA SER A 62 3.25 9.17 -6.05
C SER A 62 3.52 7.85 -5.32
N ASP A 63 2.95 7.71 -4.13
CA ASP A 63 3.02 6.46 -3.35
C ASP A 63 2.40 5.27 -4.08
N VAL A 64 1.34 5.52 -4.84
CA VAL A 64 0.64 4.49 -5.63
C VAL A 64 1.51 3.98 -6.76
N ALA A 65 2.15 4.88 -7.52
CA ALA A 65 3.03 4.48 -8.61
C ALA A 65 4.21 3.65 -8.09
N ASN A 66 4.82 4.14 -7.00
CA ASN A 66 5.87 3.44 -6.28
C ASN A 66 5.44 2.04 -5.82
N ALA A 67 4.26 1.90 -5.22
CA ALA A 67 3.73 0.61 -4.77
C ALA A 67 3.52 -0.36 -5.93
N TYR A 68 2.99 0.10 -7.07
CA TYR A 68 2.84 -0.73 -8.26
C TYR A 68 4.17 -1.16 -8.88
N HIS A 69 5.18 -0.28 -8.88
CA HIS A 69 6.53 -0.66 -9.30
C HIS A 69 7.12 -1.76 -8.41
N ASP A 70 6.93 -1.71 -7.10
CA ASP A 70 7.38 -2.78 -6.20
C ASP A 70 6.66 -4.10 -6.47
N VAL A 71 5.35 -4.06 -6.76
CA VAL A 71 4.57 -5.26 -7.11
C VAL A 71 5.15 -5.91 -8.36
N ILE A 72 5.44 -5.13 -9.39
CA ILE A 72 6.04 -5.61 -10.64
C ILE A 72 7.44 -6.18 -10.37
N ASP A 73 8.27 -5.49 -9.59
CA ASP A 73 9.61 -5.97 -9.23
C ASP A 73 9.54 -7.31 -8.48
N ARG A 74 8.62 -7.48 -7.52
CA ARG A 74 8.42 -8.76 -6.82
C ARG A 74 7.83 -9.84 -7.71
N PHE A 75 6.94 -9.48 -8.63
CA PHE A 75 6.39 -10.41 -9.63
C PHE A 75 7.49 -10.95 -10.56
N LEU A 76 8.44 -10.09 -10.93
CA LEU A 76 9.64 -10.43 -11.71
C LEU A 76 10.77 -11.07 -10.89
N GLY A 77 10.54 -11.35 -9.61
CA GLY A 77 11.44 -12.12 -8.75
C GLY A 77 12.47 -11.31 -7.97
N LYS A 78 12.38 -9.98 -7.94
CA LYS A 78 13.25 -9.14 -7.10
C LYS A 78 12.74 -9.09 -5.66
N GLU A 79 13.67 -8.96 -4.72
CA GLU A 79 13.34 -8.67 -3.32
C GLU A 79 13.20 -7.15 -3.11
N LYS A 80 12.10 -6.75 -2.47
CA LYS A 80 11.76 -5.35 -2.18
C LYS A 80 11.02 -5.27 -0.85
N GLU A 81 11.40 -4.33 0.00
CA GLU A 81 10.69 -4.02 1.25
C GLU A 81 9.23 -3.63 0.99
N LEU A 82 8.32 -4.09 1.85
CA LEU A 82 6.91 -3.71 1.77
C LEU A 82 6.71 -2.30 2.32
N ARG A 83 6.61 -1.32 1.43
CA ARG A 83 6.28 0.06 1.77
C ARG A 83 4.79 0.22 2.08
N TYR A 84 4.45 1.29 2.79
CA TYR A 84 3.06 1.70 3.06
C TYR A 84 2.26 0.75 3.98
N VAL A 85 2.96 -0.03 4.80
CA VAL A 85 2.34 -1.02 5.70
C VAL A 85 2.28 -0.58 7.16
N GLU A 86 3.08 0.43 7.53
CA GLU A 86 3.19 0.94 8.89
C GLU A 86 2.55 2.32 9.02
N TYR A 87 1.94 2.57 10.19
CA TYR A 87 1.45 3.89 10.54
C TYR A 87 2.45 4.63 11.41
N ASN A 88 3.11 5.63 10.83
CA ASN A 88 3.97 6.55 11.57
C ASN A 88 3.11 7.61 12.26
N LYS A 89 2.79 7.38 13.54
CA LYS A 89 2.07 8.38 14.36
C LYS A 89 2.87 9.68 14.39
N PRO A 90 2.25 10.84 14.08
CA PRO A 90 2.94 12.13 14.20
C PRO A 90 3.50 12.31 15.61
N GLY A 91 4.80 12.62 15.69
CA GLY A 91 5.47 12.83 16.97
C GLY A 91 4.92 14.03 17.75
N PHE A 92 5.13 14.05 19.06
CA PHE A 92 4.65 15.13 19.95
C PHE A 92 5.07 16.53 19.47
N LEU A 93 6.31 16.68 19.01
CA LEU A 93 6.83 17.95 18.48
C LEU A 93 6.16 18.36 17.16
N GLN A 94 5.84 17.40 16.28
CA GLN A 94 5.14 17.68 15.02
C GLN A 94 3.70 18.15 15.27
N ARG A 95 3.05 17.66 16.33
CA ARG A 95 1.71 18.13 16.74
C ARG A 95 1.74 19.54 17.34
N LEU A 96 2.82 19.93 18.01
CA LEU A 96 2.98 21.26 18.61
C LEU A 96 3.46 22.33 17.63
N PHE A 97 4.33 21.98 16.68
CA PHE A 97 4.93 22.93 15.73
C PHE A 97 4.35 22.85 14.30
N GLY A 98 3.51 21.86 14.01
CA GLY A 98 2.90 21.65 12.68
C GLY A 98 1.58 22.40 12.44
N GLY A 99 1.09 23.20 13.39
CA GLY A 99 -0.15 23.97 13.27
C GLY A 99 -0.04 25.27 12.45
N GLY A 100 1.11 25.52 11.83
CA GLY A 100 1.35 26.70 10.99
C GLY A 100 1.56 26.32 9.53
N LYS A 101 0.47 26.01 8.82
CA LYS A 101 0.28 26.19 7.37
C LYS A 101 -1.16 25.87 6.99
#